data_AF-A0A095BVK1-F1
#
_entry.id   AF-A0A095BVK1-F1
#
_cell.length_a   1.000
_cell.length_b   1.000
_cell.length_c   1.000
_cell.angle_alpha   90.00
_cell.angle_beta   90.00
_cell.angle_gamma   90.00
#
_symmetry.space_group_name_H-M   'P 1'
#
loop_
_entity.id
_entity.type
_entity.pdbx_description
1 polymer ?
#
loop_
_entity_poly.entity_id
_entity_poly.type
_entity_poly.pdbx_seq_one_letter_code
_entity_poly.pdbx_strand_id
1 'polypeptide(L)' 'MSDPTQLYATLTGNLEDLHGLAVEGQAADQPAELLLMLADQICNGLHRCQRIADQIKTCSVSHDRSIS' A
#
# COMPACT_ATOMS: atom_id res chain seq x y z
N MET A 1 -11.53 11.01 -19.12
CA MET A 1 -11.43 10.44 -17.75
C MET A 1 -10.68 9.13 -17.87
N SER A 2 -9.73 8.84 -16.97
CA SER A 2 -8.94 7.61 -17.03
C SER A 2 -9.78 6.40 -16.64
N ASP A 3 -9.55 5.26 -17.31
CA ASP A 3 -10.26 4.00 -17.08
C ASP A 3 -9.91 3.38 -15.71
N PRO A 4 -10.91 2.97 -14.88
CA PRO A 4 -10.66 2.39 -13.56
C PRO A 4 -9.71 1.19 -13.55
N THR A 5 -9.79 0.33 -14.58
CA THR A 5 -8.87 -0.80 -14.74
C THR A 5 -7.44 -0.32 -14.93
N GLN A 6 -7.22 0.67 -15.79
CA GLN A 6 -5.89 1.27 -15.99
C GLN A 6 -5.31 1.89 -14.71
N LEU A 7 -6.14 2.59 -13.92
CA LEU A 7 -5.72 3.18 -12.65
C LEU A 7 -5.37 2.12 -11.61
N TYR A 8 -6.17 1.06 -11.51
CA TYR A 8 -5.90 -0.05 -10.60
C TYR A 8 -4.64 -0.82 -10.98
N ALA A 9 -4.44 -1.11 -12.27
CA ALA A 9 -3.21 -1.73 -12.78
C ALA A 9 -1.96 -0.87 -12.47
N THR A 10 -2.08 0.45 -12.55
CA THR A 10 -0.99 1.37 -12.19
C THR A 10 -0.70 1.31 -10.68
N LEU A 11 -1.74 1.28 -9.84
CA LEU A 11 -1.59 1.14 -8.40
C LEU A 11 -0.88 -0.16 -8.03
N THR A 12 -1.28 -1.29 -8.62
CA THR A 12 -0.65 -2.59 -8.33
C THR A 12 0.79 -2.62 -8.83
N GLY A 13 1.08 -2.16 -10.05
CA GLY A 13 2.45 -2.12 -10.58
C GLY A 13 3.42 -1.33 -9.68
N ASN A 14 2.99 -0.18 -9.15
CA ASN A 14 3.80 0.57 -8.18
C ASN A 14 4.09 -0.21 -6.88
N LEU A 15 3.17 -1.06 -6.43
CA LEU A 15 3.39 -1.91 -5.26
C LEU A 15 4.32 -3.08 -5.57
N GLU A 16 4.22 -3.65 -6.77
CA GLU A 16 5.13 -4.69 -7.22
C GLU A 16 6.58 -4.18 -7.23
N ASP A 17 6.78 -2.99 -7.81
CA ASP A 17 8.08 -2.31 -7.85
C ASP A 17 8.63 -2.03 -6.44
N LEU A 18 7.79 -1.59 -5.51
CA LEU A 18 8.20 -1.24 -4.14
C LEU A 18 8.52 -2.45 -3.27
N HIS A 19 7.78 -3.55 -3.43
CA HIS A 19 7.84 -4.71 -2.52
C HIS A 19 8.50 -5.94 -3.13
N GLY A 20 8.82 -5.93 -4.42
CA GLY A 20 9.35 -7.10 -5.14
C GLY A 20 8.35 -8.27 -5.18
N LEU A 21 7.05 -7.96 -5.07
CA LEU A 21 5.97 -8.94 -5.05
C LEU A 21 5.15 -8.78 -6.32
N ALA A 22 5.00 -9.84 -7.13
CA ALA A 22 4.05 -9.80 -8.25
C ALA A 22 2.61 -9.84 -7.74
N VAL A 23 1.81 -8.82 -8.07
CA VAL A 23 0.36 -8.73 -7.89
C VAL A 23 -0.27 -9.09 -9.25
N GLU A 24 0.07 -10.26 -9.77
CA GLU A 24 -0.42 -10.68 -11.08
C GLU A 24 -1.91 -11.04 -11.05
N GLY A 25 -2.62 -10.48 -12.04
CA GLY A 25 -3.68 -11.16 -12.78
C GLY A 25 -5.04 -11.22 -12.11
N GLN A 26 -5.99 -10.45 -12.68
CA GLN A 26 -7.46 -10.72 -12.79
C GLN A 26 -8.27 -9.41 -12.87
N ALA A 27 -7.66 -8.22 -12.80
CA ALA A 27 -8.39 -6.95 -12.66
C ALA A 27 -9.07 -6.43 -13.94
N ALA A 28 -8.67 -6.89 -15.14
CA ALA A 28 -9.13 -6.27 -16.39
C ALA A 28 -10.64 -6.40 -16.65
N ASP A 29 -11.24 -7.50 -16.19
CA ASP A 29 -12.65 -7.82 -16.39
C ASP A 29 -13.48 -7.69 -15.11
N GLN A 30 -12.93 -7.10 -14.04
CA GLN A 30 -13.65 -6.97 -12.78
C GLN A 30 -14.59 -5.77 -12.78
N PRO A 31 -15.73 -5.85 -12.07
CA PRO A 31 -16.60 -4.70 -11.86
C PRO A 31 -15.84 -3.53 -11.23
N ALA A 32 -16.16 -2.31 -11.66
CA ALA A 32 -15.53 -1.10 -11.17
C ALA A 32 -15.67 -0.95 -9.63
N GLU A 33 -16.79 -1.39 -9.07
CA GLU A 33 -17.02 -1.40 -7.61
C GLU A 33 -16.03 -2.29 -6.88
N LEU A 34 -15.67 -3.45 -7.47
CA LEU A 34 -14.68 -4.35 -6.90
C LEU A 34 -13.28 -3.73 -6.95
N LEU A 35 -12.91 -3.11 -8.09
CA LEU A 35 -11.63 -2.43 -8.23
C LEU A 35 -11.48 -1.28 -7.22
N LEU A 36 -12.54 -0.49 -7.00
CA LEU A 36 -12.57 0.56 -5.98
C LEU A 36 -12.38 -0.01 -4.57
N MET A 37 -13.13 -1.06 -4.22
CA MET A 37 -12.99 -1.72 -2.92
C MET A 37 -11.56 -2.24 -2.69
N LEU A 38 -10.96 -2.88 -3.70
CA LEU A 38 -9.60 -3.40 -3.61
C LEU A 38 -8.57 -2.25 -3.47
N ALA A 39 -8.74 -1.16 -4.22
CA ALA A 39 -7.89 0.02 -4.10
C ALA A 39 -7.95 0.62 -2.68
N ASP A 40 -9.15 0.70 -2.10
CA ASP A 40 -9.33 1.17 -0.71
C ASP A 40 -8.66 0.24 0.30
N GLN A 41 -8.78 -1.08 0.12
CA GLN A 41 -8.12 -2.06 0.99
C GLN A 41 -6.59 -1.93 0.97
N ILE A 42 -6.02 -1.73 -0.22
CA ILE A 42 -4.60 -1.47 -0.44
C ILE A 42 -4.17 -0.19 0.30
N CYS A 43 -4.85 0.94 0.04
CA CYS A 43 -4.55 2.22 0.68
C CYS A 43 -4.61 2.13 2.20
N ASN A 44 -5.63 1.47 2.73
CA ASN A 44 -5.76 1.23 4.17
C ASN A 44 -4.62 0.38 4.73
N GLY A 45 -4.17 -0.64 3.98
CA GLY A 45 -2.98 -1.44 4.32
C GLY A 45 -1.72 -0.58 4.43
N LEU A 46 -1.46 0.25 3.41
CA LEU A 46 -0.31 1.15 3.37
C LEU A 46 -0.32 2.14 4.54
N HIS A 47 -1.46 2.76 4.85
CA HIS A 47 -1.60 3.63 6.02
C HIS A 47 -1.32 2.90 7.34
N ARG A 48 -1.72 1.63 7.47
CA ARG A 48 -1.38 0.83 8.65
C ARG A 48 0.13 0.62 8.76
N CYS A 49 0.80 0.24 7.66
CA CYS A 49 2.25 0.08 7.62
C CYS A 49 2.97 1.38 7.99
N GLN A 50 2.53 2.52 7.46
CA GLN A 50 3.08 3.84 7.79
C GLN A 50 3.01 4.13 9.30
N ARG A 51 1.86 3.90 9.93
CA ARG A 51 1.71 4.10 11.39
C ARG A 51 2.66 3.22 12.19
N ILE A 52 2.84 1.95 11.78
CA ILE A 52 3.78 1.03 12.44
C ILE A 52 5.21 1.53 12.27
N ALA A 53 5.59 1.96 11.06
CA ALA A 53 6.91 2.52 10.80
C ALA A 53 7.18 3.76 11.66
N ASP A 54 6.20 4.63 11.84
CA ASP A 54 6.33 5.80 12.71
C ASP A 54 6.43 5.41 14.19
N GLN A 55 5.67 4.41 14.64
CA GLN A 55 5.84 3.83 15.97
C GLN A 55 7.26 3.29 16.19
N ILE A 56 7.80 2.54 15.23
CA ILE A 56 9.18 2.04 15.27
C ILE A 56 10.16 3.20 15.44
N LYS A 57 10.03 4.26 14.62
CA LYS A 57 10.89 5.45 14.72
C LYS A 57 10.80 6.10 16.10
N THR A 58 9.60 6.26 16.65
CA THR A 58 9.41 6.85 17.98
C THR A 58 10.03 6.00 19.09
N CYS A 59 9.93 4.66 19.00
CA CYS A 59 10.56 3.74 19.94
C CYS A 59 12.10 3.74 19.83
N SER A 60 12.65 3.87 18.62
CA SER A 60 14.11 3.97 18.45
C SER A 60 14.68 5.28 19.02
N VAL A 61 13.95 6.40 18.93
CA VAL A 61 14.39 7.70 19.47
C VAL A 61 14.38 7.73 21.01
N SER A 62 13.49 6.99 21.66
CA SER A 62 13.43 6.89 23.13
C SER A 62 14.45 5.90 23.72
N HIS A 63 14.94 4.93 22.94
CA HIS A 63 16.04 4.05 23.36
C HIS A 63 17.38 4.81 23.47
N ASP A 64 17.71 5.69 22.51
CA ASP A 64 18.98 6.45 22.51
C ASP A 64 19.09 7.49 23.64
N ARG A 65 17.97 7.97 24.19
CA ARG A 65 17.96 8.99 25.27
C ARG A 65 18.05 8.40 26.68
N SER A 66 18.03 7.08 26.82
CA SER A 66 18.06 6.39 28.12
C SER A 66 19.46 5.86 28.49
N ILE A 67 20.47 6.10 27.65
CA ILE A 67 21.87 5.63 27.82
C ILE A 67 22.84 6.84 27.95
N SER A 68 22.36 8.03 28.32
CA SER A 68 23.20 9.20 28.62
C SER A 68 23.01 9.67 30.04
#